data_AF-A0A8B6GPE0-F1
#
_entry.id   AF-A0A8B6GPE0-F1
#
_cell.length_a   1.000
_cell.length_b   1.000
_cell.length_c   1.000
_cell.angle_alpha   90.00
_cell.angle_beta   90.00
_cell.angle_gamma   90.00
#
_symmetry.space_group_name_H-M   'P 1'
#
loop_
_entity.id
_entity.type
_entity.pdbx_description
1 polymer ?
#
loop_
_entity_poly.entity_id
_entity_poly.type
_entity_poly.pdbx_seq_one_letter_code
_entity_poly.pdbx_strand_id
1 'polypeptide(L)'
;MSSGDEETVGRVVFGESRGEPFEGQRAVAYTMVNRANHSGFPNSVRDVANQRTTSGRHQYETLDLPAHNSAWEDHKRRNTEEYRNAMSASRDALGRRSADPTHGATSFNQSPGPNKSQIGHHYFYRN
;
A
#
# COMPACT_ATOMS: atom_id res chain seq x y z
N MET A 1 2.24 4.30 16.28
CA MET A 1 2.44 3.18 15.34
C MET A 1 3.90 2.76 15.41
N SER A 2 4.18 1.47 15.25
CA SER A 2 5.50 0.88 15.49
C SER A 2 6.38 0.91 14.24
N SER A 3 7.70 0.75 14.40
CA SER A 3 8.63 0.56 13.26
C SER A 3 8.25 -0.64 12.40
N GLY A 4 7.59 -1.66 12.99
CA GLY A 4 7.10 -2.82 12.24
C GLY A 4 5.90 -2.52 11.34
N ASP A 5 5.03 -1.59 11.74
CA ASP A 5 3.93 -1.12 10.89
C ASP A 5 4.47 -0.33 9.69
N GLU A 6 5.46 0.53 9.94
CA GLU A 6 6.12 1.30 8.88
C GLU A 6 6.76 0.39 7.82
N GLU A 7 7.47 -0.64 8.24
CA GLU A 7 8.09 -1.60 7.31
C GLU A 7 7.04 -2.45 6.60
N THR A 8 5.96 -2.85 7.28
CA THR A 8 4.87 -3.61 6.64
C THR A 8 4.23 -2.79 5.52
N VAL A 9 3.83 -1.55 5.78
CA VAL A 9 3.26 -0.68 4.76
C VAL A 9 4.29 -0.35 3.68
N GLY A 10 5.54 -0.10 4.06
CA GLY A 10 6.62 0.17 3.11
C GLY A 10 6.85 -0.97 2.12
N ARG A 11 6.82 -2.23 2.58
CA ARG A 11 6.96 -3.41 1.71
C ARG A 11 5.81 -3.54 0.72
N VAL A 12 4.57 -3.29 1.16
CA VAL A 12 3.40 -3.29 0.28
C VAL A 12 3.50 -2.18 -0.76
N VAL A 13 3.80 -0.95 -0.35
CA VAL A 13 3.98 0.19 -1.27
C VAL A 13 5.07 -0.11 -2.30
N PHE A 14 6.20 -0.66 -1.86
CA PHE A 14 7.30 -1.02 -2.74
C PHE A 14 6.89 -2.07 -3.79
N GLY A 15 6.21 -3.14 -3.39
CA GLY A 15 5.84 -4.18 -4.34
C GLY A 15 4.68 -3.78 -5.27
N GLU A 16 3.72 -3.01 -4.79
CA GLU A 16 2.55 -2.61 -5.58
C GLU A 16 2.79 -1.40 -6.47
N SER A 17 3.68 -0.48 -6.08
CA SER A 17 3.77 0.86 -6.71
C SER A 17 5.19 1.35 -6.97
N ARG A 18 6.19 0.45 -6.97
CA ARG A 18 7.53 0.82 -7.44
C ARG A 18 7.48 1.28 -8.90
N GLY A 19 8.05 2.46 -9.16
CA GLY A 19 8.03 3.10 -10.47
C GLY A 19 6.84 4.04 -10.69
N GLU A 20 5.84 4.03 -9.79
CA GLU A 20 4.78 5.04 -9.79
C GLU A 20 5.31 6.40 -9.32
N PRO A 21 4.67 7.51 -9.75
CA PRO A 21 4.84 8.81 -9.10
C PRO A 21 4.64 8.69 -7.59
N PHE A 22 5.32 9.54 -6.81
CA PHE A 22 5.25 9.48 -5.34
C PHE A 22 3.81 9.57 -4.81
N GLU A 23 2.92 10.31 -5.50
CA GLU A 23 1.50 10.37 -5.15
C GLU A 23 0.78 9.02 -5.30
N GLY A 24 1.13 8.21 -6.31
CA GLY A 24 0.61 6.84 -6.46
C GLY A 24 1.10 5.90 -5.36
N GLN A 25 2.35 6.06 -4.92
CA GLN A 25 2.91 5.32 -3.78
C GLN A 25 2.21 5.68 -2.46
N ARG A 26 1.97 6.98 -2.24
CA ARG A 26 1.14 7.46 -1.13
C ARG A 26 -0.27 6.87 -1.22
N ALA A 27 -0.89 6.90 -2.39
CA ALA A 27 -2.24 6.37 -2.58
C ALA A 27 -2.36 4.89 -2.15
N VAL A 28 -1.41 4.03 -2.54
CA VAL A 28 -1.37 2.64 -2.05
C VAL A 28 -1.24 2.57 -0.53
N ALA A 29 -0.35 3.36 0.09
CA ALA A 29 -0.19 3.40 1.55
C ALA A 29 -1.48 3.76 2.28
N TYR A 30 -2.22 4.76 1.79
CA TYR A 30 -3.50 5.16 2.37
C TYR A 30 -4.56 4.05 2.28
N THR A 31 -4.57 3.20 1.24
CA THR A 31 -5.53 2.09 1.19
C THR A 31 -5.36 1.11 2.36
N MET A 32 -4.13 0.87 2.82
CA MET A 32 -3.87 0.01 3.99
C MET A 32 -4.38 0.63 5.28
N VAL A 33 -4.12 1.93 5.46
CA VAL A 33 -4.60 2.69 6.63
C VAL A 33 -6.13 2.79 6.62
N ASN A 34 -6.73 3.03 5.46
CA ASN A 34 -8.18 3.10 5.30
C ASN A 34 -8.83 1.76 5.65
N ARG A 35 -8.27 0.64 5.19
CA ARG A 35 -8.72 -0.69 5.60
C ARG A 35 -8.59 -0.88 7.12
N ALA A 36 -7.43 -0.59 7.70
CA ALA A 36 -7.23 -0.77 9.14
C ALA A 36 -8.20 0.06 10.02
N ASN A 37 -8.78 1.13 9.47
CA ASN A 37 -9.77 1.97 10.14
C ASN A 37 -11.23 1.65 9.77
N HIS A 38 -11.47 0.72 8.86
CA HIS A 38 -12.80 0.40 8.36
C HIS A 38 -13.32 -0.90 8.99
N SER A 39 -14.54 -0.89 9.51
CA SER A 39 -15.13 -1.99 10.29
C SER A 39 -15.25 -3.32 9.52
N GLY A 40 -15.32 -3.25 8.19
CA GLY A 40 -15.33 -4.43 7.30
C GLY A 40 -13.98 -5.10 7.06
N PHE A 41 -12.89 -4.61 7.66
CA PHE A 41 -11.53 -5.12 7.46
C PHE A 41 -10.83 -5.38 8.80
N PRO A 42 -9.71 -6.12 8.81
CA PRO A 42 -8.86 -6.24 9.99
C PRO A 42 -8.41 -4.88 10.49
N ASN A 43 -8.26 -4.73 11.80
CA ASN A 43 -7.99 -3.46 12.47
C ASN A 43 -6.49 -3.15 12.64
N SER A 44 -5.62 -3.88 11.93
CA SER A 44 -4.18 -3.66 11.93
C SER A 44 -3.62 -3.70 10.50
N VAL A 45 -2.61 -2.88 10.20
CA VAL A 45 -1.99 -2.87 8.87
C VAL A 45 -1.29 -4.19 8.53
N ARG A 46 -0.84 -4.92 9.56
CA ARG A 46 -0.23 -6.25 9.42
C ARG A 46 -1.25 -7.31 9.00
N ASP A 47 -2.44 -7.29 9.61
CA ASP A 47 -3.50 -8.23 9.23
C ASP A 47 -4.11 -7.85 7.89
N VAL A 48 -4.24 -6.56 7.60
CA VAL A 48 -4.65 -6.04 6.29
C VAL A 48 -3.71 -6.50 5.18
N ALA A 49 -2.39 -6.45 5.41
CA ALA A 49 -1.41 -6.88 4.42
C ALA A 49 -1.48 -8.38 4.09
N ASN A 50 -1.92 -9.21 5.06
CA ASN A 50 -2.04 -10.66 4.90
C ASN A 50 -3.50 -11.12 4.62
N GLN A 51 -4.43 -10.18 4.49
CA GLN A 51 -5.85 -10.51 4.38
C GLN A 51 -6.15 -11.24 3.07
N ARG A 52 -6.84 -12.38 3.18
CA ARG A 52 -7.41 -13.12 2.06
C ARG A 52 -8.93 -13.21 2.20
N THR A 53 -9.64 -13.09 1.09
CA THR A 53 -11.07 -13.44 1.03
C THR A 53 -11.25 -14.96 1.13
N THR A 54 -12.47 -15.41 1.41
CA THR A 54 -12.82 -16.84 1.40
C THR A 54 -12.54 -17.52 0.06
N SER A 55 -12.57 -16.75 -1.05
CA SER A 55 -12.22 -17.20 -2.40
C SER A 55 -10.71 -17.14 -2.70
N GLY A 56 -9.87 -16.84 -1.71
CA GLY A 56 -8.41 -16.77 -1.84
C GLY A 56 -7.87 -15.47 -2.45
N ARG A 57 -8.74 -14.52 -2.82
CA ARG A 57 -8.31 -13.22 -3.38
C ARG A 57 -7.69 -12.36 -2.29
N HIS A 58 -6.70 -11.56 -2.67
CA HIS A 58 -6.08 -10.56 -1.79
C HIS A 58 -5.90 -9.26 -2.58
N GLN A 59 -5.72 -8.14 -1.87
CA GLN A 59 -5.47 -6.84 -2.49
C GLN A 59 -3.99 -6.58 -2.74
N TYR A 60 -3.13 -7.22 -1.95
CA TYR A 60 -1.69 -7.00 -1.94
C TYR A 60 -0.99 -8.34 -2.16
N GLU A 61 -0.22 -8.48 -3.23
CA GLU A 61 0.47 -9.76 -3.55
C GLU A 61 1.88 -9.81 -2.94
N THR A 62 2.34 -8.67 -2.41
CA THR A 62 3.75 -8.39 -2.18
C THR A 62 4.45 -9.21 -1.10
N LEU A 63 3.72 -9.69 -0.10
CA LEU A 63 4.31 -10.41 1.03
C LEU A 63 4.48 -11.91 0.78
N ASP A 64 3.81 -12.45 -0.24
CA ASP A 64 3.77 -13.89 -0.53
C ASP A 64 4.86 -14.34 -1.52
N LEU A 65 5.50 -13.41 -2.22
CA LEU A 65 6.45 -13.71 -3.29
C LEU A 65 7.91 -13.56 -2.81
N PRO A 66 8.72 -14.64 -2.78
CA PRO A 66 10.13 -14.56 -2.39
C PRO A 66 10.95 -13.53 -3.19
N ALA A 67 10.62 -13.36 -4.48
CA ALA A 67 11.26 -12.36 -5.33
C ALA A 67 11.04 -10.92 -4.83
N HIS A 68 9.86 -10.62 -4.26
CA HIS A 68 9.56 -9.30 -3.71
C HIS A 68 10.35 -9.05 -2.42
N ASN A 69 10.55 -10.09 -1.60
CA ASN A 69 11.38 -10.01 -0.39
C ASN A 69 12.85 -9.74 -0.74
N SER A 70 13.41 -10.49 -1.68
CA SER A 70 14.79 -10.27 -2.15
C SER A 70 14.97 -8.89 -2.75
N ALA A 71 14.00 -8.40 -3.54
CA ALA A 71 14.03 -7.05 -4.09
C ALA A 71 13.95 -5.97 -2.99
N TRP A 72 13.06 -6.12 -2.02
CA TRP A 72 12.97 -5.21 -0.88
C TRP A 72 14.29 -5.13 -0.11
N GLU A 73 14.86 -6.27 0.28
CA GLU A 73 16.10 -6.30 1.06
C GLU A 73 17.28 -5.72 0.28
N ASP A 74 17.40 -5.99 -1.02
CA ASP A 74 18.45 -5.40 -1.85
C ASP A 74 18.30 -3.88 -1.99
N HIS A 75 17.09 -3.38 -2.24
CA HIS A 75 16.84 -1.94 -2.35
C HIS A 75 16.99 -1.21 -1.00
N LYS A 76 16.61 -1.85 0.11
CA LYS A 76 16.84 -1.39 1.48
C LYS A 76 18.34 -1.27 1.77
N ARG A 77 19.11 -2.33 1.46
CA ARG A 77 20.57 -2.34 1.63
C ARG A 77 21.27 -1.26 0.79
N ARG A 78 20.81 -1.04 -0.44
CA ARG A 78 21.32 0.01 -1.34
C ARG A 78 20.76 1.41 -1.05
N ASN A 79 19.78 1.53 -0.15
CA ASN A 79 19.07 2.77 0.18
C ASN A 79 18.59 3.54 -1.06
N THR A 80 17.97 2.83 -2.01
CA THR A 80 17.56 3.44 -3.29
C THR A 80 16.43 4.45 -3.11
N GLU A 81 16.18 5.27 -4.13
CA GLU A 81 15.05 6.20 -4.11
C GLU A 81 13.71 5.48 -3.97
N GLU A 82 13.51 4.34 -4.63
CA GLU A 82 12.25 3.58 -4.55
C GLU A 82 12.00 3.06 -3.13
N TYR A 83 13.05 2.59 -2.43
CA TYR A 83 12.95 2.22 -1.02
C TYR A 83 12.61 3.42 -0.14
N ARG A 84 13.32 4.55 -0.32
CA ARG A 84 13.11 5.77 0.45
C ARG A 84 11.70 6.34 0.24
N ASN A 85 11.19 6.31 -0.99
CA ASN A 85 9.85 6.76 -1.33
C ASN A 85 8.78 5.85 -0.70
N ALA A 86 8.95 4.53 -0.76
CA ALA A 86 8.04 3.60 -0.10
C ALA A 86 7.97 3.82 1.43
N MET A 87 9.12 4.00 2.09
CA MET A 87 9.16 4.31 3.52
C MET A 87 8.59 5.70 3.84
N SER A 88 8.77 6.67 2.96
CA SER A 88 8.21 8.02 3.13
C SER A 88 6.68 8.02 2.99
N ALA A 89 6.15 7.32 1.99
CA ALA A 89 4.71 7.12 1.81
C ALA A 89 4.07 6.36 2.98
N SER A 90 4.76 5.32 3.47
CA SER A 90 4.37 4.58 4.67
C SER A 90 4.23 5.49 5.89
N ARG A 91 5.27 6.28 6.19
CA ARG A 91 5.27 7.23 7.32
C ARG A 91 4.23 8.33 7.17
N ASP A 92 4.00 8.80 5.95
CA ASP A 92 2.97 9.80 5.65
C ASP A 92 1.57 9.28 5.99
N ALA A 93 1.22 8.10 5.46
CA ALA A 93 -0.11 7.51 5.65
C ALA A 93 -0.36 7.10 7.11
N LEU A 94 0.60 6.39 7.72
CA LEU A 94 0.51 5.94 9.12
C LEU A 94 0.44 7.11 10.09
N GLY A 95 1.21 8.17 9.82
CA GLY A 95 1.18 9.40 10.61
C GLY A 95 0.04 10.34 10.27
N ARG A 96 -0.76 10.05 9.22
CA ARG A 96 -1.75 10.97 8.63
C ARG A 96 -1.18 12.39 8.44
N ARG A 97 0.06 12.47 7.95
CA ARG A 97 0.80 13.75 7.87
C ARG A 97 0.30 14.66 6.74
N SER A 98 -0.44 14.09 5.80
CA SER A 98 -1.00 14.76 4.63
C SER A 98 -2.44 14.32 4.40
N ALA A 99 -3.14 15.01 3.50
CA ALA A 99 -4.46 14.56 3.06
C ALA A 99 -4.35 13.22 2.30
N ASP A 100 -5.32 12.34 2.52
CA ASP A 100 -5.47 11.09 1.78
C ASP A 100 -5.79 11.39 0.31
N PRO A 101 -4.87 11.11 -0.63
CA PRO A 101 -5.07 11.42 -2.04
C PRO A 101 -6.14 10.53 -2.71
N THR A 102 -6.50 9.41 -2.08
CA THR A 102 -7.52 8.48 -2.59
C THR A 102 -8.93 8.81 -2.13
N HIS A 103 -9.07 9.78 -1.21
CA HIS A 103 -10.31 10.09 -0.55
C HIS A 103 -10.96 8.85 0.10
N GLY A 104 -10.25 8.09 0.92
CA GLY A 104 -10.80 6.98 1.68
C GLY A 104 -10.95 5.67 0.90
N ALA A 105 -10.24 5.50 -0.23
CA ALA A 105 -10.30 4.24 -0.98
C ALA A 105 -9.75 3.07 -0.14
N THR A 106 -10.41 1.92 -0.25
CA THR A 106 -9.98 0.65 0.39
C THR A 106 -9.50 -0.36 -0.64
N SER A 107 -9.61 -0.07 -1.94
CA SER A 107 -9.15 -0.95 -3.01
C SER A 107 -8.61 -0.18 -4.20
N PHE A 108 -7.80 -0.85 -5.00
CA PHE A 108 -7.32 -0.35 -6.29
C PHE A 108 -7.11 -1.49 -7.28
N ASN A 109 -7.07 -1.15 -8.57
CA ASN A 109 -6.62 -2.04 -9.64
C ASN A 109 -6.14 -1.23 -10.85
N GLN A 110 -5.71 -1.90 -11.91
CA GLN A 110 -5.21 -1.27 -13.14
C GLN A 110 -6.30 -1.00 -14.19
N SER A 111 -7.57 -1.25 -13.86
CA SER A 111 -8.67 -1.13 -14.82
C SER A 111 -9.56 0.07 -14.50
N PRO A 112 -9.84 0.95 -15.48
CA PRO A 112 -10.77 2.07 -15.28
C PRO A 112 -12.17 1.57 -14.93
N GLY A 113 -12.99 2.45 -14.40
CA GLY A 113 -14.38 2.13 -14.09
C GLY A 113 -15.14 3.30 -13.49
N PRO A 114 -16.48 3.20 -13.42
CA PRO A 114 -17.29 4.20 -12.76
C PRO A 114 -16.88 4.32 -11.29
N ASN A 115 -16.90 5.54 -10.76
CA ASN A 115 -16.57 5.86 -9.36
C ASN A 115 -15.14 5.47 -8.91
N LYS A 116 -14.21 5.40 -9.85
CA LYS A 116 -12.78 5.23 -9.56
C LYS A 116 -11.99 6.50 -9.85
N SER A 117 -11.04 6.83 -8.99
CA SER A 117 -10.10 7.93 -9.20
C SER A 117 -8.76 7.37 -9.66
N GLN A 118 -8.22 7.91 -10.75
CA GLN A 118 -6.91 7.51 -11.27
C GLN A 118 -5.79 8.30 -10.58
N ILE A 119 -4.80 7.61 -10.03
CA ILE A 119 -3.57 8.20 -9.48
C ILE A 119 -2.40 7.35 -9.96
N GLY A 120 -1.55 7.91 -10.82
CA GLY A 120 -0.58 7.12 -11.58
C GLY A 120 -1.27 6.11 -12.51
N HIS A 121 -0.81 4.87 -12.50
CA HIS A 121 -1.37 3.78 -13.30
C HIS A 121 -2.48 2.99 -12.57
N HIS A 122 -2.84 3.38 -11.34
CA HIS A 122 -3.88 2.73 -10.56
C HIS A 122 -5.18 3.52 -10.51
N TYR A 123 -6.28 2.77 -10.44
CA TYR A 123 -7.63 3.26 -10.23
C TYR A 123 -8.11 2.84 -8.84
N PHE A 124 -8.33 3.82 -7.97
CA PHE A 124 -8.70 3.66 -6.56
C PHE A 124 -10.21 3.78 -6.34
N TYR A 125 -10.76 2.96 -5.44
CA TYR A 125 -12.20 2.93 -5.15
C TYR A 125 -12.50 2.42 -3.73
N ARG A 126 -13.73 2.71 -3.29
CA ARG A 126 -14.31 2.24 -2.02
C ARG A 126 -15.18 1.02 -2.29
N ASN A 127 -15.07 0.00 -1.43
CA ASN A 127 -15.99 -1.13 -1.41
C ASN A 127 -17.08 -0.92 -0.37
#